data_AF-A0A193LJ80-F1
#
_entry.id   AF-A0A193LJ80-F1
#
_cell.length_a   1.000
_cell.length_b   1.000
_cell.length_c   1.000
_cell.angle_alpha   90.00
_cell.angle_beta   90.00
_cell.angle_gamma   90.00
#
_symmetry.space_group_name_H-M   'P 1'
#
loop_
_entity.id
_entity.type
_entity.pdbx_description
1 polymer ?
#
loop_
_entity_poly.entity_id
_entity_poly.type
_entity_poly.pdbx_seq_one_letter_code
_entity_poly.pdbx_strand_id
1 'polypeptide(L)'
;MRTKLFVTLSALVMAFAGSVSQATPITCGDSARTATLDSAESCVTSADTGSTRNNPNASDIGAAFPLEPWTALGDVSVDITSGSFGSNSVDLNWNLDSDIWSEWGELVVSIHVGRGQSNLSWFAWLITPFNTSGTLSYDRLSGGGGGFSNIKLWGRGEPTMSQVPEPASLFLLGLGLAGMGIARRKKAV
;
A
#
# COMPACT_ATOMS: atom_id res chain seq x y z
N MET A 1 -47.50 30.09 42.55
CA MET A 1 -46.78 28.85 42.16
C MET A 1 -45.94 29.15 40.92
N ARG A 2 -44.61 29.07 41.03
CA ARG A 2 -43.67 29.40 39.93
C ARG A 2 -43.03 28.10 39.45
N THR A 3 -43.41 27.63 38.27
CA THR A 3 -42.90 26.42 37.64
C THR A 3 -41.54 26.71 37.00
N LYS A 4 -40.46 26.14 37.55
CA LYS A 4 -39.10 26.25 36.99
C LYS A 4 -38.94 25.21 35.88
N LEU A 5 -38.82 25.68 34.64
CA LEU A 5 -38.54 24.85 33.46
C LEU A 5 -37.02 24.57 33.42
N PHE A 6 -36.61 23.38 33.84
CA PHE A 6 -35.24 22.90 33.67
C PHE A 6 -35.05 22.41 32.24
N VAL A 7 -34.30 23.17 31.43
CA VAL A 7 -33.86 22.73 30.10
C VAL A 7 -32.52 22.02 30.26
N THR A 8 -32.56 20.69 30.31
CA THR A 8 -31.38 19.82 30.26
C THR A 8 -30.80 19.81 28.85
N LEU A 9 -29.63 20.44 28.70
CA LEU A 9 -28.86 20.49 27.46
C LEU A 9 -28.01 19.22 27.37
N SER A 10 -28.52 18.18 26.68
CA SER A 10 -27.75 16.98 26.37
C SER A 10 -26.70 17.30 25.31
N ALA A 11 -25.43 17.42 25.72
CA ALA A 11 -24.28 17.51 24.82
C ALA A 11 -23.97 16.13 24.25
N LEU A 12 -24.42 15.88 23.01
CA LEU A 12 -24.09 14.69 22.24
C LEU A 12 -22.67 14.86 21.66
N VAL A 13 -21.67 14.24 22.28
CA VAL A 13 -20.30 14.19 21.78
C VAL A 13 -20.25 13.15 20.65
N MET A 14 -20.33 13.60 19.40
CA MET A 14 -20.06 12.76 18.23
C MET A 14 -18.55 12.58 18.08
N ALA A 15 -18.04 11.42 18.51
CA ALA A 15 -16.68 11.00 18.19
C ALA A 15 -16.63 10.58 16.71
N PHE A 16 -16.10 11.44 15.86
CA PHE A 16 -15.71 11.07 14.49
C PHE A 16 -14.44 10.20 14.58
N ALA A 17 -14.61 8.89 14.49
CA ALA A 17 -13.50 7.97 14.24
C ALA A 17 -13.07 8.14 12.78
N GLY A 18 -11.97 8.84 12.53
CA GLY A 18 -11.32 8.85 11.23
C GLY A 18 -10.72 7.47 10.96
N SER A 19 -11.24 6.75 9.96
CA SER A 19 -10.67 5.49 9.52
C SER A 19 -9.33 5.77 8.85
N VAL A 20 -8.23 5.53 9.56
CA VAL A 20 -6.93 5.40 8.90
C VAL A 20 -6.96 4.09 8.12
N SER A 21 -6.97 4.17 6.78
CA SER A 21 -6.76 3.01 5.94
C SER A 21 -5.30 2.60 6.07
N GLN A 22 -5.02 1.71 7.02
CA GLN A 22 -3.69 1.11 7.10
C GLN A 22 -3.61 0.02 6.05
N ALA A 23 -2.62 0.14 5.18
CA ALA A 23 -2.37 -0.87 4.18
C ALA A 23 -1.94 -2.15 4.91
N THR A 24 -2.59 -3.27 4.58
CA THR A 24 -2.35 -4.54 5.24
C THR A 24 -1.32 -5.35 4.46
N PRO A 25 -0.45 -6.13 5.14
CA PRO A 25 0.42 -7.05 4.45
C PRO A 25 -0.34 -8.05 3.58
N ILE A 26 0.15 -8.29 2.37
CA ILE A 26 -0.41 -9.27 1.43
C ILE A 26 0.61 -10.37 1.16
N THR A 27 0.21 -11.60 1.47
CA THR A 27 0.99 -12.82 1.24
C THR A 27 0.46 -13.59 0.03
N CYS A 28 1.38 -14.11 -0.77
CA CYS A 28 1.08 -14.97 -1.92
C CYS A 28 2.19 -16.01 -2.11
N GLY A 29 1.89 -17.06 -2.87
CA GLY A 29 2.83 -18.14 -3.16
C GLY A 29 2.16 -19.50 -3.29
N ASP A 30 2.95 -20.54 -3.09
CA ASP A 30 2.53 -21.94 -3.17
C ASP A 30 2.98 -22.72 -1.93
N SER A 31 2.81 -24.05 -1.94
CA SER A 31 3.24 -24.92 -0.84
C SER A 31 4.76 -24.99 -0.65
N ALA A 32 5.54 -24.52 -1.62
CA ALA A 32 7.00 -24.57 -1.60
C ALA A 32 7.59 -23.26 -1.06
N ARG A 33 6.91 -22.13 -1.26
CA ARG A 33 7.36 -20.80 -0.86
C ARG A 33 6.24 -19.78 -0.80
N THR A 34 6.43 -18.80 0.07
CA THR A 34 5.54 -17.65 0.21
C THR A 34 6.36 -16.38 0.24
N ALA A 35 5.76 -15.28 -0.22
CA ALA A 35 6.31 -13.96 -0.02
C ALA A 35 5.21 -13.02 0.45
N THR A 36 5.56 -12.11 1.35
CA THR A 36 4.66 -11.12 1.92
C THR A 36 5.23 -9.74 1.68
N LEU A 37 4.41 -8.83 1.17
CA LEU A 37 4.74 -7.41 1.10
C LEU A 37 3.78 -6.64 1.99
N ASP A 38 4.32 -5.84 2.89
CA ASP A 38 3.54 -4.83 3.59
C ASP A 38 3.15 -3.69 2.63
N SER A 39 2.07 -2.99 2.96
CA SER A 39 1.64 -1.83 2.18
C SER A 39 1.30 -2.12 0.71
N ALA A 40 0.65 -3.27 0.47
CA ALA A 40 0.21 -3.71 -0.86
C ALA A 40 -1.32 -3.78 -0.96
N GLU A 41 -1.85 -3.62 -2.18
CA GLU A 41 -3.28 -3.78 -2.49
C GLU A 41 -3.61 -5.14 -3.10
N SER A 42 -2.66 -5.73 -3.81
CA SER A 42 -2.80 -7.05 -4.42
C SER A 42 -1.45 -7.73 -4.62
N CYS A 43 -1.46 -9.05 -4.77
CA CYS A 43 -0.31 -9.84 -5.20
C CYS A 43 -0.67 -10.75 -6.37
N VAL A 44 0.27 -10.90 -7.32
CA VAL A 44 0.21 -11.84 -8.43
C VAL A 44 1.55 -12.56 -8.54
N THR A 45 1.53 -13.82 -8.97
CA THR A 45 2.72 -14.61 -9.21
C THR A 45 2.90 -14.97 -10.69
N SER A 46 4.11 -15.40 -11.04
CA SER A 46 4.40 -15.97 -12.38
C SER A 46 3.48 -17.12 -12.81
N ALA A 47 2.96 -17.92 -11.87
CA ALA A 47 2.04 -19.00 -12.21
C ALA A 47 0.68 -18.44 -12.67
N ASP A 48 0.23 -17.34 -12.07
CA ASP A 48 -1.07 -16.72 -12.38
C ASP A 48 -1.08 -16.09 -13.78
N THR A 49 0.08 -15.63 -14.25
CA THR A 49 0.24 -15.06 -15.60
C THR A 49 0.60 -16.10 -16.67
N GLY A 50 0.90 -17.34 -16.27
CA GLY A 50 1.46 -18.36 -17.16
C GLY A 50 2.86 -18.04 -17.67
N SER A 51 3.56 -17.06 -17.08
CA SER A 51 4.90 -16.66 -17.50
C SER A 51 5.90 -17.76 -17.19
N THR A 52 6.64 -18.21 -18.21
CA THR A 52 7.75 -19.14 -18.05
C THR A 52 9.09 -18.43 -17.85
N ARG A 53 9.09 -17.09 -17.85
CA ARG A 53 10.31 -16.31 -17.69
C ARG A 53 10.74 -16.32 -16.24
N ASN A 54 12.06 -16.30 -16.04
CA ASN A 54 12.64 -16.17 -14.71
C ASN A 54 12.36 -14.77 -14.14
N ASN A 55 12.73 -13.72 -14.88
CA ASN A 55 12.50 -12.33 -14.46
C ASN A 55 11.31 -11.73 -15.24
N PRO A 56 10.34 -11.08 -14.58
CA PRO A 56 9.24 -10.43 -15.29
C PRO A 56 9.76 -9.25 -16.12
N ASN A 57 9.20 -9.07 -17.31
CA ASN A 57 9.33 -7.84 -18.08
C ASN A 57 8.03 -7.03 -18.03
N ALA A 58 7.99 -5.86 -18.68
CA ALA A 58 6.82 -4.99 -18.70
C ALA A 58 5.53 -5.74 -19.10
N SER A 59 5.60 -6.59 -20.14
CA SER A 59 4.46 -7.39 -20.59
C SER A 59 4.01 -8.45 -19.59
N ASP A 60 4.93 -9.04 -18.80
CA ASP A 60 4.56 -9.95 -17.71
C ASP A 60 3.84 -9.17 -16.60
N ILE A 61 4.30 -7.95 -16.29
CA ILE A 61 3.67 -7.07 -15.29
C ILE A 61 2.30 -6.57 -15.75
N GLY A 62 2.12 -6.19 -17.01
CA GLY A 62 0.79 -5.80 -17.51
C GLY A 62 -0.18 -6.95 -17.71
N ALA A 63 0.32 -8.18 -17.84
CA ALA A 63 -0.53 -9.37 -17.73
C ALA A 63 -0.99 -9.60 -16.28
N ALA A 64 -0.12 -9.35 -15.29
CA ALA A 64 -0.45 -9.45 -13.87
C ALA A 64 -1.40 -8.33 -13.39
N PHE A 65 -1.12 -7.10 -13.82
CA PHE A 65 -1.86 -5.90 -13.48
C PHE A 65 -2.34 -5.25 -14.77
N PRO A 66 -3.54 -5.62 -15.26
CA PRO A 66 -4.08 -5.13 -16.52
C PRO A 66 -4.03 -3.60 -16.59
N LEU A 67 -3.85 -3.09 -17.82
CA LEU A 67 -3.57 -1.70 -18.22
C LEU A 67 -2.06 -1.44 -18.42
N GLU A 68 -1.68 -1.15 -19.67
CA GLU A 68 -0.31 -0.94 -20.15
C GLU A 68 -0.16 0.50 -20.68
N PRO A 69 1.06 1.07 -20.73
CA PRO A 69 2.36 0.43 -20.50
C PRO A 69 2.91 0.55 -19.07
N TRP A 70 3.58 -0.51 -18.58
CA TRP A 70 4.45 -0.47 -17.39
C TRP A 70 5.90 -0.14 -17.75
N THR A 71 6.53 0.75 -16.97
CA THR A 71 7.93 1.17 -17.15
C THR A 71 8.78 0.64 -16.00
N ALA A 72 9.90 -0.01 -16.31
CA ALA A 72 10.87 -0.41 -15.29
C ALA A 72 11.63 0.82 -14.78
N LEU A 73 11.57 1.07 -13.47
CA LEU A 73 12.23 2.22 -12.84
C LEU A 73 13.63 1.87 -12.31
N GLY A 74 13.92 0.59 -12.17
CA GLY A 74 15.20 0.07 -11.68
C GLY A 74 15.03 -0.84 -10.48
N ASP A 75 16.12 -1.01 -9.72
CA ASP A 75 16.13 -1.78 -8.48
C ASP A 75 15.65 -0.90 -7.31
N VAL A 76 14.90 -1.50 -6.38
CA VAL A 76 14.42 -0.82 -5.16
C VAL A 76 15.54 -0.73 -4.14
N SER A 77 15.63 0.40 -3.41
CA SER A 77 16.51 0.50 -2.24
C SER A 77 15.98 -0.42 -1.13
N VAL A 78 16.78 -1.42 -0.76
CA VAL A 78 16.41 -2.43 0.23
C VAL A 78 17.48 -2.58 1.31
N ASP A 79 17.02 -2.67 2.55
CA ASP A 79 17.85 -2.99 3.71
C ASP A 79 17.50 -4.40 4.19
N ILE A 80 18.42 -5.35 3.99
CA ILE A 80 18.22 -6.74 4.42
C ILE A 80 18.31 -6.80 5.96
N THR A 81 17.23 -7.22 6.61
CA THR A 81 17.13 -7.36 8.06
C THR A 81 17.46 -8.78 8.52
N SER A 82 17.16 -9.79 7.70
CA SER A 82 17.61 -11.18 7.87
C SER A 82 17.85 -11.88 6.53
N GLY A 83 18.80 -12.83 6.53
CA GLY A 83 19.15 -13.62 5.35
C GLY A 83 20.11 -12.92 4.39
N SER A 84 20.13 -13.37 3.14
CA SER A 84 20.88 -12.75 2.04
C SER A 84 20.22 -13.08 0.70
N PHE A 85 20.59 -12.34 -0.36
CA PHE A 85 20.34 -12.83 -1.72
C PHE A 85 20.90 -14.27 -1.88
N GLY A 86 20.15 -15.11 -2.57
CA GLY A 86 20.43 -16.54 -2.74
C GLY A 86 20.05 -17.43 -1.55
N SER A 87 19.66 -16.88 -0.40
CA SER A 87 19.32 -17.65 0.80
C SER A 87 17.87 -18.19 0.79
N ASN A 88 17.56 -19.05 1.77
CA ASN A 88 16.28 -19.76 1.85
C ASN A 88 15.12 -18.88 2.33
N SER A 89 15.38 -17.97 3.27
CA SER A 89 14.41 -16.98 3.76
C SER A 89 15.11 -15.64 3.86
N VAL A 90 14.41 -14.58 3.47
CA VAL A 90 14.90 -13.21 3.48
C VAL A 90 13.83 -12.30 4.06
N ASP A 91 14.22 -11.46 5.00
CA ASP A 91 13.42 -10.31 5.40
C ASP A 91 14.19 -9.05 5.06
N LEU A 92 13.48 -8.06 4.53
CA LEU A 92 14.05 -6.76 4.20
C LEU A 92 13.04 -5.65 4.45
N ASN A 93 13.58 -4.46 4.72
CA ASN A 93 12.82 -3.23 4.64
C ASN A 93 13.01 -2.65 3.25
N TRP A 94 11.95 -2.11 2.66
CA TRP A 94 12.02 -1.36 1.42
C TRP A 94 11.67 0.10 1.70
N ASN A 95 12.32 1.00 0.96
CA ASN A 95 12.03 2.42 1.03
C ASN A 95 12.07 3.04 -0.38
N LEU A 96 11.13 3.91 -0.66
CA LEU A 96 10.99 4.69 -1.87
C LEU A 96 11.16 6.17 -1.53
N ASP A 97 11.67 6.94 -2.48
CA ASP A 97 11.60 8.39 -2.38
C ASP A 97 10.13 8.82 -2.43
N SER A 98 9.70 9.74 -1.57
CA SER A 98 8.34 10.28 -1.60
C SER A 98 8.00 10.94 -2.94
N ASP A 99 9.00 11.47 -3.63
CA ASP A 99 8.82 12.17 -4.90
C ASP A 99 8.42 11.22 -6.04
N ILE A 100 8.55 9.89 -5.87
CA ILE A 100 8.16 8.92 -6.89
C ILE A 100 6.68 9.01 -7.28
N TRP A 101 5.82 9.35 -6.31
CA TRP A 101 4.38 9.49 -6.52
C TRP A 101 4.02 10.80 -7.23
N SER A 102 4.98 11.70 -7.41
CA SER A 102 4.83 12.88 -8.28
C SER A 102 5.11 12.58 -9.75
N GLU A 103 5.64 11.39 -10.05
CA GLU A 103 5.92 10.92 -11.41
C GLU A 103 4.99 9.77 -11.86
N TRP A 104 4.54 8.93 -10.91
CA TRP A 104 3.80 7.71 -11.21
C TRP A 104 2.50 7.63 -10.40
N GLY A 105 1.41 7.24 -11.05
CA GLY A 105 0.12 7.02 -10.40
C GLY A 105 0.03 5.68 -9.66
N GLU A 106 0.71 4.65 -10.19
CA GLU A 106 0.72 3.31 -9.64
C GLU A 106 2.13 2.73 -9.68
N LEU A 107 2.47 1.98 -8.63
CA LEU A 107 3.75 1.30 -8.50
C LEU A 107 3.57 -0.19 -8.23
N VAL A 108 4.37 -1.00 -8.91
CA VAL A 108 4.48 -2.43 -8.65
C VAL A 108 5.89 -2.76 -8.22
N VAL A 109 6.02 -3.50 -7.12
CA VAL A 109 7.27 -4.15 -6.74
C VAL A 109 7.22 -5.59 -7.20
N SER A 110 8.25 -6.05 -7.88
CA SER A 110 8.41 -7.45 -8.23
C SER A 110 9.70 -8.01 -7.66
N ILE A 111 9.65 -9.25 -7.19
CA ILE A 111 10.85 -10.00 -6.81
C ILE A 111 11.03 -11.20 -7.71
N HIS A 112 12.27 -11.42 -8.13
CA HIS A 112 12.69 -12.62 -8.84
C HIS A 112 13.24 -13.63 -7.85
N VAL A 113 12.71 -14.85 -7.92
CA VAL A 113 13.18 -16.00 -7.17
C VAL A 113 13.59 -17.08 -8.16
N GLY A 114 14.68 -17.79 -7.90
CA GLY A 114 15.05 -18.91 -8.77
C GLY A 114 13.91 -19.95 -8.80
N ARG A 115 13.64 -20.57 -9.95
CA ARG A 115 12.55 -21.56 -10.06
C ARG A 115 12.69 -22.73 -9.08
N GLY A 116 13.91 -23.23 -8.90
CA GLY A 116 14.12 -24.46 -8.14
C GLY A 116 13.27 -25.59 -8.72
N GLN A 117 12.43 -26.22 -7.89
CA GLN A 117 11.50 -27.28 -8.30
C GLN A 117 10.04 -26.79 -8.45
N SER A 118 9.75 -25.51 -8.24
CA SER A 118 8.40 -24.95 -8.40
C SER A 118 8.31 -24.15 -9.71
N ASN A 119 7.09 -24.07 -10.26
CA ASN A 119 6.81 -23.30 -11.47
C ASN A 119 6.87 -21.79 -11.24
N LEU A 120 6.89 -21.35 -9.99
CA LEU A 120 7.03 -19.94 -9.63
C LEU A 120 8.45 -19.43 -9.91
N SER A 121 8.55 -18.28 -10.56
CA SER A 121 9.81 -17.59 -10.82
C SER A 121 9.81 -16.17 -10.27
N TRP A 122 8.64 -15.57 -10.06
CA TRP A 122 8.55 -14.23 -9.49
C TRP A 122 7.21 -14.01 -8.80
N PHE A 123 7.23 -12.99 -7.94
CA PHE A 123 6.07 -12.42 -7.28
C PHE A 123 6.03 -10.93 -7.60
N ALA A 124 4.84 -10.35 -7.67
CA ALA A 124 4.64 -8.94 -7.88
C ALA A 124 3.47 -8.43 -7.06
N TRP A 125 3.60 -7.23 -6.51
CA TRP A 125 2.58 -6.58 -5.71
C TRP A 125 2.32 -5.17 -6.21
N LEU A 126 1.06 -4.77 -6.23
CA LEU A 126 0.67 -3.38 -6.40
C LEU A 126 0.82 -2.69 -5.05
N ILE A 127 1.69 -1.68 -4.98
CA ILE A 127 1.90 -0.90 -3.76
C ILE A 127 0.69 0.01 -3.54
N THR A 128 0.21 0.08 -2.30
CA THR A 128 -0.84 1.03 -1.93
C THR A 128 -0.36 2.46 -2.21
N PRO A 129 -1.15 3.29 -2.92
CA PRO A 129 -0.76 4.65 -3.28
C PRO A 129 -0.23 5.45 -2.09
N PHE A 130 0.82 6.23 -2.34
CA PHE A 130 1.52 7.09 -1.39
C PHE A 130 2.31 6.41 -0.28
N ASN A 131 2.28 5.08 -0.18
CA ASN A 131 3.20 4.38 0.72
C ASN A 131 4.62 4.41 0.15
N THR A 132 5.57 4.76 1.01
CA THR A 132 6.99 4.91 0.66
C THR A 132 7.89 3.96 1.41
N SER A 133 7.36 3.16 2.33
CA SER A 133 8.14 2.17 3.05
C SER A 133 7.28 1.00 3.50
N GLY A 134 7.95 -0.11 3.80
CA GLY A 134 7.33 -1.29 4.38
C GLY A 134 8.33 -2.42 4.55
N THR A 135 7.82 -3.60 4.88
CA THR A 135 8.60 -4.83 4.98
C THR A 135 8.28 -5.77 3.83
N LEU A 136 9.27 -6.56 3.43
CA LEU A 136 9.10 -7.71 2.54
C LEU A 136 9.69 -8.94 3.22
N SER A 137 8.93 -10.02 3.27
CA SER A 137 9.45 -11.33 3.67
C SER A 137 9.32 -12.33 2.52
N TYR A 138 10.31 -13.21 2.40
CA TYR A 138 10.30 -14.36 1.51
C TYR A 138 10.68 -15.59 2.33
N ASP A 139 9.83 -16.62 2.28
CA ASP A 139 10.01 -17.86 3.01
C ASP A 139 9.98 -19.07 2.08
N ARG A 140 10.94 -19.98 2.25
CA ARG A 140 10.94 -21.29 1.58
C ARG A 140 10.46 -22.37 2.54
N LEU A 141 9.24 -22.86 2.32
CA LEU A 141 8.50 -23.71 3.26
C LEU A 141 8.88 -25.20 3.15
N SER A 142 9.21 -25.73 1.97
CA SER A 142 9.72 -27.12 1.85
C SER A 142 10.38 -27.44 0.50
N GLY A 143 11.50 -28.17 0.53
CA GLY A 143 11.98 -29.07 -0.54
C GLY A 143 12.33 -28.52 -1.93
N GLY A 144 12.02 -27.28 -2.25
CA GLY A 144 12.22 -26.77 -3.61
C GLY A 144 11.87 -25.30 -3.74
N GLY A 145 12.75 -24.55 -4.38
CA GLY A 145 12.60 -23.11 -4.58
C GLY A 145 13.98 -22.48 -4.63
N GLY A 146 14.24 -21.72 -5.69
CA GLY A 146 15.49 -20.98 -5.80
C GLY A 146 15.51 -19.79 -4.86
N GLY A 147 16.71 -19.29 -4.62
CA GLY A 147 16.92 -18.15 -3.74
C GLY A 147 16.35 -16.85 -4.33
N PHE A 148 16.06 -15.92 -3.41
CA PHE A 148 15.77 -14.53 -3.73
C PHE A 148 16.94 -13.90 -4.50
N SER A 149 16.69 -13.35 -5.68
CA SER A 149 17.77 -12.98 -6.62
C SER A 149 17.79 -11.50 -6.99
N ASN A 150 16.64 -10.85 -7.13
CA ASN A 150 16.55 -9.44 -7.51
C ASN A 150 15.16 -8.88 -7.14
N ILE A 151 15.10 -7.57 -6.92
CA ILE A 151 13.88 -6.81 -6.69
C ILE A 151 13.85 -5.65 -7.68
N LYS A 152 12.70 -5.42 -8.32
CA LYS A 152 12.49 -4.33 -9.29
C LYS A 152 11.26 -3.53 -8.95
N LEU A 153 11.31 -2.25 -9.31
CA LEU A 153 10.19 -1.35 -9.27
C LEU A 153 9.68 -1.06 -10.68
N TRP A 154 8.37 -1.01 -10.80
CA TRP A 154 7.66 -0.68 -12.03
C TRP A 154 6.71 0.46 -11.75
N GLY A 155 6.62 1.41 -12.67
CA GLY A 155 5.68 2.53 -12.59
C GLY A 155 4.78 2.57 -13.81
N ARG A 156 3.54 3.02 -13.61
CA ARG A 156 2.66 3.43 -14.70
C ARG A 156 1.76 4.59 -14.29
N GLY A 157 1.10 5.14 -15.32
CA GLY A 157 0.07 6.15 -15.17
C GLY A 157 0.66 7.51 -14.78
N GLU A 158 -0.07 8.55 -15.15
CA GLU A 158 0.20 9.87 -14.60
C GLU A 158 -0.13 9.86 -13.10
N PRO A 159 0.57 10.68 -12.29
CA PRO A 159 0.20 10.91 -10.91
C PRO A 159 -1.28 11.22 -10.84
N THR A 160 -2.07 10.28 -10.32
CA THR A 160 -3.36 10.67 -9.80
C THR A 160 -3.00 11.49 -8.60
N MET A 161 -2.97 12.81 -8.77
CA MET A 161 -3.17 13.74 -7.67
C MET A 161 -4.46 13.25 -7.01
N SER A 162 -4.31 12.33 -6.06
CA SER A 162 -5.40 11.88 -5.22
C SER A 162 -6.01 13.18 -4.78
N GLN A 163 -7.28 13.40 -5.13
CA GLN A 163 -8.03 14.51 -4.60
C GLN A 163 -7.89 14.33 -3.10
N VAL A 164 -6.91 15.02 -2.50
CA VAL A 164 -6.68 15.01 -1.07
C VAL A 164 -8.05 15.30 -0.52
N PRO A 165 -8.72 14.32 0.12
CA PRO A 165 -10.10 14.50 0.53
C PRO A 165 -10.10 15.80 1.29
N GLU A 166 -10.83 16.81 0.79
CA GLU A 166 -10.72 18.18 1.29
C GLU A 166 -10.68 18.09 2.81
N PRO A 167 -9.55 18.47 3.43
CA PRO A 167 -9.22 17.94 4.73
C PRO A 167 -10.38 18.25 5.66
N ALA A 168 -10.73 17.32 6.55
CA ALA A 168 -11.82 17.52 7.50
C ALA A 168 -11.67 18.85 8.28
N SER A 169 -10.47 19.45 8.27
CA SER A 169 -10.21 20.84 8.67
C SER A 169 -11.08 21.90 7.96
N LEU A 170 -11.40 21.80 6.66
CA LEU A 170 -12.31 22.72 5.97
C LEU A 170 -13.74 22.59 6.49
N PHE A 171 -14.19 21.35 6.69
CA PHE A 171 -15.49 21.09 7.30
C PHE A 171 -15.54 21.56 8.76
N LEU A 172 -14.49 21.29 9.56
CA LEU A 172 -14.35 21.74 10.94
C LEU A 172 -14.24 23.27 11.03
N LEU A 173 -13.56 23.91 10.09
CA LEU A 173 -13.49 25.36 9.97
C LEU A 173 -14.87 25.94 9.67
N GLY A 174 -15.61 25.33 8.73
CA GLY A 174 -17.00 25.68 8.44
C GLY A 174 -17.91 25.55 9.66
N LEU A 175 -17.83 24.43 10.38
CA LEU A 175 -18.56 24.20 11.63
C LEU A 175 -18.16 25.20 12.73
N GLY A 176 -16.88 25.49 12.88
CA GLY A 176 -16.36 26.47 13.85
C GLY A 176 -16.90 27.88 13.59
N LEU A 177 -16.89 28.30 12.32
CA LEU A 177 -17.45 29.59 11.89
C LEU A 177 -18.97 29.65 12.12
N ALA A 178 -19.71 28.60 11.78
CA ALA A 178 -21.14 28.51 12.03
C ALA A 178 -21.47 28.58 13.53
N GLY A 179 -20.72 27.85 14.36
CA GLY A 179 -20.86 27.85 15.82
C GLY A 179 -20.61 29.23 16.42
N MET A 180 -19.55 29.94 15.99
CA MET A 180 -19.28 31.31 16.43
C MET A 180 -20.39 32.30 16.02
N GLY A 181 -20.95 32.14 14.81
CA GLY A 181 -22.08 32.93 14.34
C GLY A 181 -23.32 32.78 15.23
N ILE A 182 -23.64 31.55 15.64
CA ILE A 182 -24.77 31.27 16.54
C ILE A 182 -24.50 31.83 17.95
N ALA A 183 -23.27 31.66 18.46
CA ALA A 183 -22.89 32.15 19.79
C ALA A 183 -23.02 33.67 19.93
N ARG A 184 -22.70 34.43 18.87
CA ARG A 184 -22.87 35.89 18.85
C ARG A 184 -24.32 36.35 18.97
N ARG A 185 -25.28 35.63 18.38
CA ARG A 185 -26.71 36.01 18.45
C ARG A 185 -27.29 35.91 19.85
N LYS A 186 -26.79 34.98 20.68
CA LYS A 186 -27.23 34.83 22.07
C LYS A 186 -26.75 35.92 23.02
N LYS A 187 -25.75 36.72 22.64
CA LYS A 187 -25.22 37.83 23.45
C LYS A 187 -25.87 39.17 23.12
N ALA A 188 -26.60 39.27 22.00
CA ALA A 188 -27.23 40.50 21.53
C ALA A 188 -28.72 40.63 21.94
N VAL A 189 -29.22 39.67 22.74
CA VAL A 189 -30.55 39.65 23.37
C VAL A 189 -30.34 39.59 24.88
#